data_AF-A0A948H0A2-F1
#
_entry.id   AF-A0A948H0A2-F1
#
_cell.length_a   1.000
_cell.length_b   1.000
_cell.length_c   1.000
_cell.angle_alpha   90.00
_cell.angle_beta   90.00
_cell.angle_gamma   90.00
#
_symmetry.space_group_name_H-M   'P 1'
#
loop_
_entity.id
_entity.type
_entity.pdbx_description
1 polymer ?
#
loop_
_entity_poly.entity_id
_entity_poly.type
_entity_poly.pdbx_seq_one_letter_code
_entity_poly.pdbx_strand_id
1 'polypeptide(L)'
;MKFLRLWLPVFFWCWLIFYFSSIPNLKTQWGAWDLILRKAAHISEYLILTWLLYRGVRGSFRLTNFYLYFWPSLLALLYAVSDELHQAFVPGRGPSLRDILIDSIGIAFFVILKFQEISQAKEKLSSKSYCP
;
A
#
# COMPACT_ATOMS: atom_id res chain seq x y z
N MET A 1 -3.30 18.86 -16.51
CA MET A 1 -4.34 17.90 -16.07
C MET A 1 -3.85 16.47 -15.80
N LYS A 2 -2.76 15.97 -16.43
CA LYS A 2 -2.26 14.60 -16.21
C LYS A 2 -1.89 14.29 -14.76
N PHE A 3 -1.22 15.22 -14.08
CA PHE A 3 -0.87 15.10 -12.66
C PHE A 3 -2.11 14.83 -11.81
N LEU A 4 -3.12 15.70 -11.89
CA LEU A 4 -4.36 15.55 -11.11
C LEU A 4 -5.03 14.18 -11.32
N ARG A 5 -5.07 13.68 -12.56
CA ARG A 5 -5.64 12.35 -12.87
C ARG A 5 -4.89 11.20 -12.20
N LEU A 6 -3.58 11.33 -11.99
CA LEU A 6 -2.76 10.32 -11.34
C LEU A 6 -2.94 10.32 -9.81
N TRP A 7 -3.06 11.51 -9.23
CA TRP A 7 -3.12 11.70 -7.77
C TRP A 7 -4.52 11.68 -7.19
N LEU A 8 -5.57 12.00 -7.96
CA LEU A 8 -6.94 11.97 -7.48
C LEU A 8 -7.35 10.59 -6.91
N PRO A 9 -7.00 9.46 -7.55
CA PRO A 9 -7.24 8.15 -6.95
C PRO A 9 -6.44 7.88 -5.68
N VAL A 10 -5.24 8.46 -5.53
CA VAL A 10 -4.46 8.36 -4.29
C VAL A 10 -5.21 9.04 -3.15
N PHE A 11 -5.62 10.30 -3.36
CA PHE A 11 -6.36 11.04 -2.34
C PHE A 11 -7.70 10.40 -1.99
N PHE A 12 -8.42 9.90 -2.99
CA PHE A 12 -9.66 9.16 -2.76
C PHE A 12 -9.41 7.90 -1.93
N TRP A 13 -8.35 7.15 -2.23
CA TRP A 13 -8.01 5.94 -1.48
C TRP A 13 -7.57 6.24 -0.04
N CYS A 14 -6.75 7.26 0.17
CA CYS A 14 -6.41 7.75 1.51
C CYS A 14 -7.67 8.12 2.29
N TRP A 15 -8.57 8.91 1.70
CA TRP A 15 -9.83 9.27 2.32
C TRP A 15 -10.66 8.04 2.71
N LEU A 16 -10.71 7.02 1.84
CA LEU A 16 -11.41 5.77 2.10
C LEU A 16 -10.81 4.99 3.29
N ILE A 17 -9.48 4.85 3.35
CA ILE A 17 -8.79 4.23 4.49
C ILE A 17 -9.10 4.99 5.78
N PHE A 18 -8.95 6.33 5.75
CA PHE A 18 -9.20 7.19 6.90
C PHE A 18 -10.65 7.07 7.41
N TYR A 19 -11.61 7.03 6.49
CA TYR A 19 -13.02 6.85 6.81
C TYR A 19 -13.27 5.52 7.52
N PHE A 20 -12.76 4.40 6.99
CA PHE A 20 -12.93 3.10 7.64
C PHE A 20 -12.20 3.00 9.00
N SER A 21 -11.03 3.59 9.09
CA SER A 21 -10.25 3.73 10.33
C SER A 21 -10.99 4.51 11.43
N SER A 22 -11.81 5.50 11.03
CA SER A 22 -12.63 6.31 11.95
C SER A 22 -13.79 5.55 12.60
N ILE A 23 -14.15 4.35 12.13
CA ILE A 23 -15.32 3.61 12.63
C ILE A 23 -14.90 2.76 13.84
N PRO A 24 -15.38 3.07 15.07
CA PRO A 24 -15.08 2.25 16.24
C PRO A 24 -15.83 0.92 16.22
N ASN A 25 -15.27 -0.10 16.86
CA ASN A 25 -15.95 -1.36 17.16
C ASN A 25 -16.56 -2.10 15.96
N LEU A 26 -15.75 -2.39 14.94
CA LEU A 26 -16.10 -3.37 13.90
C LEU A 26 -16.13 -4.84 14.39
N LYS A 27 -16.27 -5.07 15.71
CA LYS A 27 -16.31 -6.43 16.28
C LYS A 27 -17.63 -7.11 15.89
N THR A 28 -17.58 -7.89 14.82
CA THR A 28 -18.63 -8.82 14.44
C THR A 28 -18.59 -10.07 15.30
N GLN A 29 -19.71 -10.77 15.39
CA GLN A 29 -19.92 -11.98 16.18
C GLN A 29 -19.11 -13.20 15.67
N TRP A 30 -18.26 -13.01 14.67
CA TRP A 30 -17.65 -14.06 13.84
C TRP A 30 -16.30 -14.54 14.40
N GLY A 31 -15.92 -14.07 15.58
CA GLY A 31 -14.74 -14.55 16.32
C GLY A 31 -13.43 -14.38 15.54
N ALA A 32 -12.72 -15.49 15.32
CA ALA A 32 -11.42 -15.50 14.64
C ALA A 32 -11.47 -15.04 13.18
N TRP A 33 -12.59 -15.27 12.48
CA TRP A 33 -12.76 -14.84 11.09
C TRP A 33 -12.71 -13.34 10.93
N ASP A 34 -13.27 -12.61 11.89
CA ASP A 34 -13.24 -11.16 11.89
C ASP A 34 -11.79 -10.64 12.00
N LEU A 35 -10.96 -11.25 12.85
CA LEU A 35 -9.54 -10.92 12.94
C LEU A 35 -8.79 -11.19 11.63
N ILE A 36 -9.08 -12.28 10.94
CA ILE A 36 -8.46 -12.60 9.65
C ILE A 36 -8.87 -11.58 8.59
N LEU A 37 -10.17 -11.28 8.48
CA LEU A 37 -10.69 -10.33 7.50
C LEU A 37 -10.14 -8.93 7.72
N ARG A 38 -10.06 -8.46 8.97
CA ARG A 38 -9.44 -7.17 9.31
C ARG A 38 -7.99 -7.11 8.84
N LYS A 39 -7.17 -8.12 9.19
CA LYS A 39 -5.76 -8.13 8.79
C LYS A 39 -5.58 -8.22 7.28
N ALA A 40 -6.45 -8.97 6.60
CA ALA A 40 -6.45 -9.04 5.13
C ALA A 40 -6.83 -7.69 4.50
N ALA A 41 -7.80 -6.97 5.09
CA ALA A 41 -8.18 -5.63 4.66
C ALA A 41 -6.99 -4.67 4.77
N HIS A 42 -6.32 -4.61 5.93
CA HIS A 42 -5.10 -3.83 6.14
C HIS A 42 -4.01 -4.12 5.08
N ILE A 43 -3.66 -5.39 4.87
CA ILE A 43 -2.68 -5.77 3.83
C ILE A 43 -3.12 -5.27 2.44
N SER A 44 -4.40 -5.41 2.11
CA SER A 44 -4.94 -5.01 0.80
C SER A 44 -4.99 -3.48 0.62
N GLU A 45 -5.35 -2.74 1.66
CA GLU A 45 -5.44 -1.27 1.67
C GLU A 45 -4.09 -0.64 1.38
N TYR A 46 -3.05 -1.10 2.09
CA TYR A 46 -1.70 -0.57 1.94
C TYR A 46 -0.99 -1.09 0.70
N LEU A 47 -1.33 -2.28 0.20
CA LEU A 47 -0.88 -2.73 -1.12
C LEU A 47 -1.43 -1.84 -2.23
N ILE A 48 -2.74 -1.57 -2.22
CA ILE A 48 -3.40 -0.73 -3.24
C ILE A 48 -2.88 0.72 -3.13
N LEU A 49 -2.74 1.24 -1.91
CA LEU A 49 -2.17 2.57 -1.67
C LEU A 49 -0.76 2.68 -2.25
N THR A 50 0.11 1.71 -1.97
CA THR A 50 1.50 1.70 -2.47
C THR A 50 1.54 1.64 -4.00
N TRP A 51 0.66 0.85 -4.62
CA TRP A 51 0.55 0.79 -6.08
C TRP A 51 0.09 2.13 -6.69
N LEU A 52 -0.92 2.78 -6.09
CA LEU A 52 -1.43 4.08 -6.54
C LEU A 52 -0.35 5.17 -6.40
N LEU A 53 0.38 5.17 -5.28
CA LEU A 53 1.52 6.06 -5.05
C LEU A 53 2.63 5.78 -6.07
N TYR A 54 2.97 4.52 -6.34
CA TYR A 54 3.94 4.16 -7.38
C TYR A 54 3.54 4.69 -8.76
N ARG A 55 2.27 4.53 -9.13
CA ARG A 55 1.72 5.06 -10.40
C ARG A 55 1.80 6.59 -10.44
N GLY A 56 1.45 7.25 -9.34
CA GLY A 56 1.52 8.71 -9.19
C GLY A 56 2.95 9.24 -9.33
N VAL A 57 3.87 8.65 -8.57
CA VAL A 57 5.29 9.01 -8.54
C VAL A 57 5.93 8.77 -9.91
N ARG A 58 5.76 7.57 -10.49
CA ARG A 58 6.29 7.22 -11.82
C ARG A 58 5.80 8.14 -12.93
N GLY A 59 4.53 8.56 -12.86
CA GLY A 59 3.92 9.39 -13.89
C GLY A 59 4.16 10.90 -13.72
N SER A 60 4.64 11.33 -12.55
CA SER A 60 4.80 12.75 -12.21
C SER A 60 6.27 13.18 -12.08
N PHE A 61 7.15 12.27 -11.69
CA PHE A 61 8.55 12.56 -11.44
C PHE A 61 9.46 11.68 -12.31
N ARG A 62 10.62 12.21 -12.70
CA ARG A 62 11.64 11.47 -13.46
C ARG A 62 12.57 10.68 -12.54
N LEU A 63 11.99 9.89 -11.65
CA LEU A 63 12.75 9.01 -10.76
C LEU A 63 13.07 7.68 -11.46
N THR A 64 14.24 7.13 -11.16
CA THR A 64 14.70 5.85 -11.71
C THR A 64 15.15 4.90 -10.61
N ASN A 65 15.15 3.60 -10.94
CA ASN A 65 15.69 2.52 -10.12
C ASN A 65 15.08 2.47 -8.70
N PHE A 66 15.91 2.39 -7.67
CA PHE A 66 15.52 2.25 -6.26
C PHE A 66 14.52 3.33 -5.81
N TYR A 67 14.74 4.59 -6.21
CA TYR A 67 13.89 5.72 -5.78
C TYR A 67 12.44 5.60 -6.24
N LEU A 68 12.20 4.88 -7.35
CA LEU A 68 10.86 4.65 -7.86
C LEU A 68 10.02 3.75 -6.95
N TYR A 69 10.67 2.89 -6.17
CA TYR A 69 10.03 1.99 -5.20
C TYR A 69 10.11 2.53 -3.77
N PHE A 70 11.23 3.17 -3.43
CA PHE A 70 11.46 3.74 -2.11
C PHE A 70 10.44 4.81 -1.73
N TRP A 71 10.21 5.81 -2.59
CA TRP A 71 9.32 6.92 -2.25
C TRP A 71 7.85 6.50 -2.05
N PRO A 72 7.23 5.69 -2.93
CA PRO A 72 5.89 5.16 -2.68
C PRO A 72 5.78 4.37 -1.39
N SER A 73 6.76 3.49 -1.11
CA SER A 73 6.77 2.68 0.12
C SER A 73 6.92 3.53 1.37
N LEU A 74 7.79 4.54 1.34
CA LEU A 74 7.97 5.47 2.45
C LEU A 74 6.69 6.28 2.71
N LEU A 75 6.05 6.80 1.66
CA LEU A 75 4.79 7.54 1.80
C LEU A 75 3.65 6.65 2.34
N ALA A 76 3.56 5.40 1.88
CA ALA A 76 2.58 4.45 2.41
C ALA A 76 2.84 4.09 3.88
N LEU A 77 4.10 3.93 4.28
CA LEU A 77 4.47 3.65 5.67
C LEU A 77 4.17 4.84 6.59
N LEU A 78 4.50 6.06 6.15
CA LEU A 78 4.15 7.28 6.90
C LEU A 78 2.64 7.43 7.03
N TYR A 79 1.88 7.04 6.01
CA TYR A 79 0.42 7.00 6.08
C TYR A 79 -0.07 5.96 7.09
N ALA A 80 0.52 4.76 7.13
CA ALA A 80 0.19 3.72 8.10
C ALA A 80 0.40 4.18 9.55
N VAL A 81 1.54 4.82 9.82
CA VAL A 81 1.82 5.41 11.12
C VAL A 81 0.81 6.51 11.46
N SER A 82 0.46 7.35 10.48
CA SER A 82 -0.53 8.42 10.67
C SER A 82 -1.93 7.88 10.93
N ASP A 83 -2.32 6.79 10.28
CA ASP A 83 -3.60 6.12 10.50
C ASP A 83 -3.68 5.52 11.91
N GLU A 84 -2.62 4.85 12.37
CA GLU A 84 -2.59 4.29 13.73
C GLU A 84 -2.64 5.39 14.81
N LEU A 85 -1.96 6.51 14.57
CA LEU A 85 -2.05 7.70 15.42
C LEU A 85 -3.47 8.28 15.42
N HIS A 86 -4.13 8.31 14.26
CA HIS A 86 -5.53 8.74 14.16
C HIS A 86 -6.46 7.80 14.94
N GLN A 87 -6.29 6.49 14.81
CA GLN A 87 -7.06 5.49 15.55
C GLN A 87 -6.90 5.62 17.08
N ALA A 88 -5.74 6.09 17.55
CA ALA A 88 -5.53 6.37 18.97
C ALA A 88 -6.44 7.48 19.53
N PHE A 89 -6.97 8.36 18.68
CA PHE A 89 -7.96 9.38 19.06
C PHE A 89 -9.41 8.88 18.96
N VAL A 90 -9.65 7.69 18.40
CA VAL A 90 -10.98 7.11 18.27
C VAL A 90 -11.36 6.40 19.58
N PRO A 91 -12.46 6.81 20.27
CA PRO A 91 -12.86 6.21 21.53
C PRO A 91 -13.06 4.70 21.44
N GLY A 92 -12.41 3.94 22.34
CA GLY A 92 -12.53 2.48 22.38
C GLY A 92 -11.59 1.72 21.43
N ARG A 93 -10.71 2.42 20.71
CA ARG A 93 -9.54 1.86 20.05
C ARG A 93 -8.25 2.36 20.70
N GLY A 94 -7.22 1.53 20.69
CA GLY A 94 -5.90 1.89 21.17
C GLY A 94 -4.88 1.61 20.07
N PRO A 95 -3.78 2.39 20.00
CA PRO A 95 -2.76 2.21 19.00
C PRO A 95 -2.08 0.83 19.13
N SER A 96 -1.78 0.24 18.00
CA SER A 96 -1.35 -1.14 17.80
C SER A 96 -0.19 -1.16 16.83
N LEU A 97 1.01 -1.35 17.36
CA LEU A 97 2.21 -1.58 16.54
C LEU A 97 2.04 -2.79 15.60
N ARG A 98 1.12 -3.72 15.92
CA ARG A 98 0.85 -4.88 15.07
C ARG A 98 0.19 -4.48 13.76
N ASP A 99 -0.66 -3.47 13.75
CA ASP A 99 -1.37 -3.06 12.55
C ASP A 99 -0.42 -2.33 11.59
N ILE A 100 0.47 -1.46 12.10
CA ILE A 100 1.58 -0.88 11.31
C ILE A 100 2.46 -1.97 10.67
N LEU A 101 2.78 -3.04 11.40
CA LEU A 101 3.56 -4.16 10.86
C LEU A 101 2.81 -4.91 9.77
N ILE A 102 1.49 -5.10 9.93
CA ILE A 102 0.64 -5.76 8.94
C ILE A 102 0.48 -4.91 7.69
N ASP A 103 0.29 -3.60 7.83
CA ASP A 103 0.27 -2.64 6.73
C ASP A 103 1.59 -2.67 5.95
N SER A 104 2.70 -2.76 6.67
CA SER A 104 4.05 -2.90 6.09
C SER A 104 4.20 -4.17 5.25
N ILE A 105 3.49 -5.26 5.57
CA ILE A 105 3.46 -6.48 4.74
C ILE A 105 2.79 -6.18 3.40
N GLY A 106 1.70 -5.42 3.37
CA GLY A 106 1.05 -4.97 2.13
C GLY A 106 1.98 -4.15 1.24
N ILE A 107 2.72 -3.22 1.85
CA ILE A 107 3.75 -2.41 1.17
C ILE A 107 4.87 -3.29 0.60
N ALA A 108 5.41 -4.20 1.40
CA ALA A 108 6.47 -5.11 0.99
C ALA A 108 6.01 -6.05 -0.14
N PHE A 109 4.77 -6.54 -0.06
CA PHE A 109 4.22 -7.43 -1.07
C PHE A 109 4.13 -6.75 -2.44
N PHE A 110 3.74 -5.47 -2.49
CA PHE A 110 3.80 -4.68 -3.72
C PHE A 110 5.21 -4.64 -4.34
N VAL A 111 6.23 -4.36 -3.52
CA VAL A 111 7.63 -4.27 -3.98
C VAL A 111 8.12 -5.62 -4.52
N ILE A 112 7.80 -6.72 -3.83
CA ILE A 112 8.16 -8.08 -4.25
C ILE A 112 7.55 -8.41 -5.61
N LEU A 113 6.25 -8.12 -5.80
CA LEU A 113 5.56 -8.37 -7.08
C LEU A 113 6.24 -7.60 -8.23
N LYS A 114 6.65 -6.36 -8.00
CA LYS A 114 7.38 -5.57 -9.01
C LYS A 114 8.78 -6.07 -9.29
N PHE A 115 9.48 -6.55 -8.26
CA PHE A 115 10.79 -7.17 -8.44
C PHE A 115 10.72 -8.45 -9.28
N GLN A 116 9.69 -9.28 -9.05
CA GLN A 116 9.44 -10.49 -9.84
C GLN A 116 9.11 -10.16 -11.30
N GLU A 117 8.26 -9.16 -11.55
CA GLU A 117 7.92 -8.69 -12.90
C GLU A 117 9.16 -8.23 -13.68
N ILE A 118 10.06 -7.47 -13.04
CA ILE A 118 11.31 -7.01 -13.66
C ILE A 118 12.24 -8.19 -13.96
N SER A 119 12.39 -9.12 -13.02
CA SER A 119 13.26 -10.28 -13.17
C SER A 119 12.82 -11.14 -14.36
N GLN A 120 11.52 -11.42 -14.48
CA GLN A 120 10.95 -12.17 -15.60
C GLN A 120 11.09 -11.42 -16.94
N ALA A 121 10.94 -10.10 -16.94
CA ALA A 121 11.13 -9.30 -18.15
C ALA A 121 12.58 -9.37 -18.64
N LYS A 122 13.57 -9.27 -17.74
CA LYS A 122 14.99 -9.38 -18.08
C LYS A 122 15.34 -10.75 -18.67
N GLU A 123 14.82 -11.83 -18.09
CA GLU A 123 15.03 -13.19 -18.58
C GLU A 123 14.49 -13.37 -20.01
N LYS A 124 13.27 -12.88 -20.28
CA LYS A 124 12.66 -12.92 -21.62
C LYS A 124 13.41 -12.09 -22.65
N LEU A 125 13.94 -10.92 -22.27
CA LEU A 125 14.77 -10.12 -23.18
C LEU A 125 16.11 -10.81 -23.49
N SER A 126 16.72 -11.43 -22.48
CA SER A 126 17.94 -12.22 -22.66
C SER A 126 17.71 -13.36 -23.64
N SER A 127 16.68 -14.20 -23.42
CA SER A 127 16.40 -15.35 -24.30
C SER A 127 16.09 -14.96 -25.75
N LYS A 128 15.37 -13.85 -25.96
CA LYS A 128 15.08 -13.33 -27.30
C LYS A 128 16.32 -12.83 -28.04
N SER A 129 17.33 -12.33 -27.31
CA SER A 129 18.58 -11.84 -27.90
C SER A 129 19.51 -12.98 -28.38
N TYR A 130 19.27 -14.22 -27.95
CA TYR A 130 20.04 -15.41 -28.36
C TYR A 130 19.36 -16.22 -29.49
N CYS A 131 18.17 -15.83 -29.94
CA CYS A 131 17.52 -16.47 -31.09
C CYS A 131 17.83 -15.65 -32.36
N PRO A 132 18.61 -16.18 -33.33
CA PRO A 132 19.00 -15.48 -34.55
C PRO A 132 17.82 -15.18 -35.49
#